data_AF-A0AA50E376-F1
#
_entry.id   AF-A0AA50E376-F1
#
_cell.length_a   1.000
_cell.length_b   1.000
_cell.length_c   1.000
_cell.angle_alpha   90.00
_cell.angle_beta   90.00
_cell.angle_gamma   90.00
#
_symmetry.space_group_name_H-M   'P 1'
#
loop_
_entity.id
_entity.type
_entity.pdbx_description
1 polymer ?
#
loop_
_entity_poly.entity_id
_entity_poly.type
_entity_poly.pdbx_seq_one_letter_code
_entity_poly.pdbx_strand_id
1 'polypeptide(L)'
;MTRIPDIKYKEVGRIYGVRSWIEYGFKQCKSELGWADFRVTHYEQIQKWWELVMCAYCMICFYDENFNPTLNSTSKYHQKHEKWDKKEGWKKWLNNLRLVISVFNAINLIKKWLKVFPFAHVLDELTKLYNKVDKLDRLKYLLNSWNTFYSSSA
;
A
#
# COMPACT_ATOMS: atom_id res chain seq x y z
N MET A 1 16.37 28.76 -0.45
CA MET A 1 16.35 29.35 -1.80
C MET A 1 15.68 28.36 -2.73
N THR A 2 14.76 28.79 -3.60
CA THR A 2 14.10 27.91 -4.59
C THR A 2 14.52 28.37 -5.99
N ARG A 3 14.50 27.45 -6.96
CA ARG A 3 14.74 27.75 -8.39
C ARG A 3 13.45 27.91 -9.19
N ILE A 4 12.29 27.94 -8.52
CA ILE A 4 10.99 28.01 -9.18
C ILE A 4 10.70 29.49 -9.46
N PRO A 5 10.58 29.91 -10.73
CA PRO A 5 10.28 31.29 -11.05
C PRO A 5 8.89 31.69 -10.53
N ASP A 6 8.74 32.96 -10.16
CA ASP A 6 7.47 33.61 -9.80
C ASP A 6 6.67 32.99 -8.62
N ILE A 7 7.30 32.15 -7.81
CA ILE A 7 6.64 31.51 -6.67
C ILE A 7 6.53 32.46 -5.46
N LYS A 8 5.34 32.54 -4.85
CA LYS A 8 5.12 33.35 -3.65
C LYS A 8 5.77 32.70 -2.42
N TYR A 9 6.27 33.52 -1.49
CA TYR A 9 6.92 33.03 -0.26
C TYR A 9 6.05 32.05 0.56
N LYS A 10 4.75 32.34 0.71
CA LYS A 10 3.80 31.44 1.40
C LYS A 10 3.73 30.06 0.74
N GLU A 11 3.85 30.01 -0.58
CA GLU A 11 3.78 28.77 -1.35
C GLU A 11 5.08 27.97 -1.23
N VAL A 12 6.23 28.64 -1.16
CA VAL A 12 7.51 28.01 -0.79
C VAL A 12 7.40 27.32 0.56
N GLY A 13 6.83 27.99 1.57
CA GLY A 13 6.61 27.41 2.90
C GLY A 13 5.70 26.17 2.85
N ARG A 14 4.61 26.24 2.07
CA ARG A 14 3.68 25.11 1.86
C ARG A 14 4.39 23.90 1.24
N ILE A 15 5.17 24.10 0.18
CA ILE A 15 5.91 23.03 -0.50
C ILE A 15 6.98 22.45 0.42
N TYR A 16 7.72 23.31 1.13
CA TYR A 16 8.77 22.85 2.04
C TYR A 16 8.20 22.07 3.22
N GLY A 17 6.96 22.35 3.64
CA GLY A 17 6.22 21.58 4.65
C GLY A 17 6.01 20.10 4.28
N VAL A 18 6.06 19.74 3.00
CA VAL A 18 6.00 18.33 2.54
C VAL A 18 7.17 17.50 3.11
N ARG A 19 8.31 18.13 3.41
CA ARG A 19 9.46 17.47 4.03
C ARG A 19 9.11 16.79 5.36
N SER A 20 8.22 17.37 6.17
CA SER A 20 7.81 16.79 7.44
C SER A 20 7.09 15.45 7.26
N TRP A 21 6.39 15.27 6.13
CA TRP A 21 5.76 13.99 5.78
C TRP A 21 6.79 12.92 5.45
N ILE A 22 7.91 13.28 4.83
CA ILE A 22 9.02 12.36 4.55
C ILE A 22 9.63 11.85 5.87
N GLU A 23 9.89 12.75 6.81
CA GLU A 23 10.43 12.39 8.12
C GLU A 23 9.47 11.49 8.91
N TYR A 24 8.18 11.86 8.90
CA TYR A 24 7.13 11.02 9.47
C TYR A 24 7.09 9.63 8.81
N GLY A 25 7.19 9.56 7.48
CA GLY A 25 7.26 8.31 6.72
C GLY A 25 8.43 7.42 7.15
N PHE A 26 9.65 7.98 7.23
CA PHE A 26 10.81 7.23 7.70
C PHE A 26 10.67 6.71 9.13
N LYS A 27 9.96 7.44 10.01
CA LYS A 27 9.64 6.92 11.34
C LYS A 27 8.81 5.65 11.25
N GLN A 28 7.78 5.63 10.38
CA GLN A 28 6.93 4.44 10.18
C GLN A 28 7.70 3.28 9.52
N CYS A 29 8.58 3.56 8.55
CA CYS A 29 9.41 2.52 7.93
C CYS A 29 10.28 1.80 8.97
N LYS A 30 10.83 2.57 9.93
CA LYS A 30 11.63 2.04 11.04
C LYS A 30 10.80 1.24 12.04
N SER A 31 9.67 1.78 12.51
CA SER A 31 8.93 1.19 13.64
C SER A 31 7.82 0.21 13.26
N GLU A 32 7.25 0.30 12.06
CA GLU A 32 6.04 -0.47 11.69
C GLU A 32 6.24 -1.41 10.48
N LEU A 33 7.17 -1.07 9.58
CA LEU A 33 7.50 -1.90 8.40
C LEU A 33 8.71 -2.81 8.62
N GLY A 34 9.27 -2.83 9.83
CA GLY A 34 10.27 -3.81 10.24
C GLY A 34 11.70 -3.52 9.82
N TRP A 35 12.01 -2.30 9.33
CA TRP A 35 13.40 -1.94 9.04
C TRP A 35 14.30 -2.06 10.27
N ALA A 36 13.81 -1.71 11.47
CA ALA A 36 14.57 -1.85 12.70
C ALA A 36 14.50 -3.27 13.32
N ASP A 37 13.50 -4.07 12.95
CA ASP A 37 13.22 -5.37 13.57
C ASP A 37 14.16 -6.47 13.05
N PHE A 38 14.51 -6.43 11.77
CA PHE A 38 15.36 -7.44 11.13
C PHE A 38 16.76 -6.89 10.87
N ARG A 39 17.79 -7.58 11.40
CA ARG A 39 19.19 -7.24 11.13
C ARG A 39 19.72 -8.04 9.96
N VAL A 40 19.81 -7.38 8.81
CA VAL A 40 20.50 -7.88 7.63
C VAL A 40 21.90 -7.28 7.60
N THR A 41 22.94 -8.09 7.39
CA THR A 41 24.35 -7.66 7.46
C THR A 41 25.04 -7.59 6.09
N HIS A 42 24.60 -8.38 5.12
CA HIS A 42 25.14 -8.35 3.76
C HIS A 42 24.55 -7.19 2.95
N TYR A 43 25.41 -6.39 2.32
CA TYR A 43 25.02 -5.16 1.62
C TYR A 43 23.92 -5.37 0.57
N GLU A 44 24.06 -6.38 -0.29
CA GLU A 44 23.06 -6.69 -1.32
C GLU A 44 21.69 -7.02 -0.72
N GLN A 45 21.67 -7.71 0.41
CA GLN A 45 20.43 -8.07 1.10
C GLN A 45 19.84 -6.86 1.82
N ILE A 46 20.67 -5.96 2.36
CA ILE A 46 20.23 -4.69 2.96
C ILE A 46 19.51 -3.84 1.90
N GLN A 47 20.09 -3.74 0.70
CA GLN A 47 19.48 -2.99 -0.40
C GLN A 47 18.11 -3.58 -0.78
N LYS A 48 18.03 -4.90 -1.02
CA LYS A 48 16.77 -5.59 -1.32
C LYS A 48 15.73 -5.43 -0.21
N TRP A 49 16.17 -5.50 1.05
CA TRP A 49 15.28 -5.29 2.19
C TRP A 49 14.73 -3.87 2.22
N TRP A 50 15.58 -2.87 1.98
CA TRP A 50 15.16 -1.48 1.91
C TRP A 50 14.18 -1.23 0.76
N GLU A 51 14.45 -1.79 -0.43
CA GLU A 51 13.54 -1.72 -1.58
C GLU A 51 12.16 -2.28 -1.23
N LEU A 52 12.09 -3.46 -0.58
CA LEU A 52 10.83 -4.05 -0.13
C LEU A 52 10.09 -3.16 0.88
N VAL A 53 10.80 -2.59 1.86
CA VAL A 53 10.23 -1.66 2.84
C VAL A 53 9.68 -0.41 2.13
N MET A 54 10.40 0.14 1.16
CA MET A 54 9.96 1.30 0.37
C MET A 54 8.77 0.96 -0.53
N CYS A 55 8.72 -0.23 -1.13
CA CYS A 55 7.55 -0.69 -1.88
C CYS A 55 6.31 -0.79 -0.97
N ALA A 56 6.45 -1.37 0.22
CA ALA A 56 5.37 -1.44 1.20
C ALA A 56 4.89 -0.05 1.64
N TYR A 57 5.82 0.87 1.89
CA TYR A 57 5.51 2.26 2.20
C TYR A 57 4.77 2.96 1.05
N CYS A 58 5.25 2.80 -0.18
CA CYS A 58 4.63 3.36 -1.39
C CYS A 58 3.20 2.86 -1.58
N MET A 59 2.95 1.56 -1.37
CA MET A 59 1.59 1.00 -1.41
C MET A 59 0.66 1.67 -0.40
N ILE A 60 1.14 1.99 0.80
CA ILE A 60 0.35 2.66 1.83
C ILE A 60 0.08 4.12 1.45
N CYS A 61 1.07 4.83 0.89
CA CYS A 61 0.88 6.19 0.37
C CYS A 61 -0.20 6.23 -0.72
N PHE A 62 -0.21 5.27 -1.66
CA PHE A 62 -1.26 5.20 -2.67
C PHE A 62 -2.63 4.80 -2.13
N TYR A 63 -2.70 4.26 -0.92
CA TYR A 63 -3.95 3.89 -0.26
C TYR A 63 -4.57 5.04 0.56
N ASP A 64 -3.75 6.04 0.90
CA ASP A 64 -4.16 7.22 1.68
C ASP A 64 -4.81 8.27 0.77
N GLU A 65 -6.03 8.68 1.13
CA GLU A 65 -6.81 9.70 0.42
C GLU A 65 -6.11 11.06 0.37
N ASN A 66 -5.28 11.37 1.36
CA ASN A 66 -4.52 12.63 1.40
C ASN A 66 -3.44 12.69 0.31
N PHE A 67 -2.86 11.54 -0.04
CA PHE A 67 -1.80 11.43 -1.04
C PHE A 67 -2.36 11.10 -2.43
N ASN A 68 -3.54 10.49 -2.50
CA ASN A 68 -4.21 10.16 -3.74
C ASN A 68 -5.68 10.63 -3.73
N PRO A 69 -5.95 11.89 -4.14
CA PRO A 69 -7.28 12.47 -4.09
C PRO A 69 -8.25 11.87 -5.13
N THR A 70 -7.76 11.08 -6.10
CA THR A 70 -8.61 10.42 -7.08
C THR A 70 -9.20 9.10 -6.56
N LEU A 71 -8.90 8.72 -5.32
CA LEU A 71 -9.42 7.49 -4.73
C LEU A 71 -10.91 7.61 -4.39
N ASN A 72 -11.68 6.60 -4.79
CA ASN A 72 -13.03 6.41 -4.28
C ASN A 72 -13.01 6.23 -2.74
N SER A 73 -13.95 6.87 -2.06
CA SER A 73 -14.11 6.74 -0.60
C SER A 73 -14.23 5.27 -0.19
N THR A 74 -13.70 4.93 0.98
CA THR A 74 -13.71 3.55 1.48
C THR A 74 -15.16 3.08 1.61
N SER A 75 -15.53 2.05 0.85
CA SER A 75 -16.88 1.50 0.85
C SER A 75 -17.35 1.10 2.27
N LYS A 76 -18.61 1.41 2.59
CA LYS A 76 -19.25 1.08 3.89
C LYS A 76 -19.16 -0.40 4.27
N TYR A 77 -18.98 -1.30 3.29
CA TYR A 77 -18.82 -2.73 3.53
C TYR A 77 -17.50 -3.06 4.25
N HIS A 78 -16.39 -2.44 3.87
CA HIS A 78 -15.08 -2.69 4.49
C HIS A 78 -15.07 -2.27 5.96
N GLN A 79 -15.75 -1.15 6.26
CA GLN A 79 -15.86 -0.61 7.61
C GLN A 79 -16.69 -1.48 8.58
N LYS A 80 -17.38 -2.51 8.07
CA LYS A 80 -18.09 -3.50 8.90
C LYS A 80 -17.16 -4.59 9.44
N HIS A 81 -15.95 -4.73 8.89
CA HIS A 81 -15.00 -5.72 9.39
C HIS A 81 -14.60 -5.35 10.83
N GLU A 82 -14.63 -6.31 11.75
CA GLU A 82 -14.42 -6.10 13.19
C GLU A 82 -13.09 -5.38 13.48
N LYS A 83 -12.02 -5.80 12.79
CA LYS A 83 -10.67 -5.23 12.93
C LYS A 83 -10.42 -3.99 12.06
N TRP A 84 -11.43 -3.45 11.39
CA TRP A 84 -11.27 -2.27 10.55
C TRP A 84 -10.98 -1.04 11.41
N ASP A 85 -9.84 -0.41 11.20
CA ASP A 85 -9.46 0.76 11.96
C ASP A 85 -10.14 2.01 11.38
N LYS A 86 -10.81 2.74 12.26
CA LYS A 86 -11.54 4.00 11.97
C LYS A 86 -10.81 5.23 12.51
N LYS A 87 -9.73 5.04 13.27
CA LYS A 87 -8.90 6.13 13.80
C LYS A 87 -8.16 6.85 12.67
N GLU A 88 -7.61 8.00 12.97
CA GLU A 88 -6.79 8.78 12.02
C GLU A 88 -5.31 8.36 12.04
N GLY A 89 -4.62 8.66 10.95
CA GLY A 89 -3.18 8.48 10.82
C GLY A 89 -2.74 7.23 10.06
N TRP A 90 -1.44 7.10 9.88
CA TRP A 90 -0.84 6.11 8.98
C TRP A 90 -1.05 4.66 9.41
N LYS A 91 -1.11 4.38 10.72
CA LYS A 91 -1.31 3.02 11.26
C LYS A 91 -2.65 2.41 10.83
N LYS A 92 -3.69 3.24 10.73
CA LYS A 92 -4.99 2.85 10.19
C LYS A 92 -4.86 2.30 8.78
N TRP A 93 -4.13 3.00 7.92
CA TRP A 93 -3.92 2.60 6.53
C TRP A 93 -3.14 1.29 6.44
N LEU A 94 -2.04 1.15 7.20
CA LEU A 94 -1.28 -0.09 7.28
C LEU A 94 -2.17 -1.28 7.72
N ASN A 95 -2.95 -1.12 8.79
CA ASN A 95 -3.82 -2.18 9.30
C ASN A 95 -4.89 -2.57 8.27
N ASN A 96 -5.60 -1.59 7.71
CA ASN A 96 -6.69 -1.83 6.77
C ASN A 96 -6.16 -2.45 5.46
N LEU A 97 -4.99 -2.01 4.99
CA LEU A 97 -4.31 -2.62 3.85
C LEU A 97 -3.91 -4.07 4.12
N ARG A 98 -3.38 -4.37 5.32
CA ARG A 98 -3.07 -5.76 5.74
C ARG A 98 -4.30 -6.65 5.70
N LEU A 99 -5.47 -6.16 6.16
CA LEU A 99 -6.73 -6.91 6.10
C LEU A 99 -7.12 -7.24 4.66
N VAL A 100 -7.06 -6.26 3.76
CA VAL A 100 -7.37 -6.45 2.34
C VAL A 100 -6.40 -7.44 1.67
N ILE A 101 -5.10 -7.25 1.87
CA ILE A 101 -4.06 -8.14 1.33
C ILE A 101 -4.22 -9.57 1.87
N SER A 102 -4.63 -9.73 3.14
CA SER A 102 -4.82 -11.06 3.73
C SER A 102 -5.87 -11.89 2.99
N VAL A 103 -6.92 -11.25 2.47
CA VAL A 103 -7.94 -11.93 1.66
C VAL A 103 -7.34 -12.39 0.33
N PHE A 104 -6.55 -11.56 -0.33
CA PHE A 104 -5.89 -11.95 -1.58
C PHE A 104 -4.88 -13.09 -1.37
N ASN A 105 -4.13 -13.06 -0.27
CA ASN A 105 -3.24 -14.15 0.10
C ASN A 105 -4.02 -15.46 0.32
N ALA A 106 -5.14 -15.42 1.04
CA ALA A 106 -5.99 -16.58 1.25
C ALA A 106 -6.54 -17.15 -0.08
N ILE A 107 -7.06 -16.29 -0.95
CA ILE A 107 -7.53 -16.69 -2.29
C ILE A 107 -6.40 -17.35 -3.09
N ASN A 108 -5.20 -16.76 -3.09
CA ASN A 108 -4.04 -17.30 -3.80
C ASN A 108 -3.58 -18.66 -3.25
N LEU A 109 -3.66 -18.87 -1.93
CA LEU A 109 -3.37 -20.16 -1.32
C LEU A 109 -4.39 -21.23 -1.74
N ILE A 110 -5.69 -20.91 -1.68
CA ILE A 110 -6.76 -21.84 -2.07
C ILE A 110 -6.68 -22.15 -3.58
N LYS A 111 -6.37 -21.16 -4.41
CA LYS A 111 -6.20 -21.34 -5.87
C LYS A 111 -5.15 -22.39 -6.23
N LYS A 112 -4.09 -22.54 -5.43
CA LYS A 112 -3.08 -23.60 -5.64
C LYS A 112 -3.66 -24.99 -5.42
N TRP A 113 -4.53 -25.17 -4.42
CA TRP A 113 -5.19 -26.43 -4.12
C TRP A 113 -6.28 -26.79 -5.12
N LEU A 114 -6.96 -25.81 -5.71
CA LEU A 114 -7.95 -26.04 -6.77
C LEU A 114 -7.35 -26.68 -8.04
N LYS A 115 -6.02 -26.58 -8.24
CA LYS A 115 -5.33 -27.32 -9.31
C LYS A 115 -5.24 -28.82 -9.03
N VAL A 116 -5.23 -29.20 -7.75
CA VAL A 116 -5.15 -30.59 -7.29
C VAL A 116 -6.55 -31.19 -7.16
N PHE A 117 -7.48 -30.42 -6.62
CA PHE A 117 -8.88 -30.81 -6.42
C PHE A 117 -9.80 -29.81 -7.12
N PRO A 118 -10.22 -30.07 -8.37
CA PRO A 118 -10.97 -29.11 -9.15
C PRO A 118 -12.42 -29.01 -8.66
N PHE A 119 -12.72 -27.95 -7.92
CA PHE A 119 -14.08 -27.59 -7.51
C PHE A 119 -14.50 -26.26 -8.17
N ALA A 120 -15.23 -26.34 -9.28
CA ALA A 120 -15.62 -25.16 -10.07
C ALA A 120 -16.41 -24.12 -9.26
N HIS A 121 -17.37 -24.55 -8.42
CA HIS A 121 -18.16 -23.67 -7.57
C HIS A 121 -17.32 -22.82 -6.60
N VAL A 122 -16.24 -23.39 -6.05
CA VAL A 122 -15.35 -22.67 -5.13
C VAL A 122 -14.63 -21.54 -5.86
N LEU A 123 -14.20 -21.78 -7.10
CA LEU A 123 -13.55 -20.75 -7.91
C LEU A 123 -14.48 -19.56 -8.19
N ASP A 124 -15.75 -19.84 -8.50
CA ASP A 124 -16.75 -18.79 -8.74
C ASP A 124 -17.00 -17.94 -7.49
N GLU A 125 -17.16 -18.57 -6.32
CA GLU A 125 -17.34 -17.86 -5.05
C GLU A 125 -16.11 -17.04 -4.65
N LEU A 126 -14.90 -17.57 -4.85
CA LEU A 126 -13.66 -16.82 -4.63
C LEU A 126 -13.55 -15.62 -5.58
N THR A 127 -14.01 -15.76 -6.83
CA THR A 127 -14.02 -14.66 -7.80
C THR A 127 -15.02 -13.58 -7.40
N LYS A 128 -16.20 -13.96 -6.90
CA LYS A 128 -17.18 -13.01 -6.34
C LYS A 128 -16.62 -12.28 -5.12
N LEU A 129 -15.92 -12.98 -4.22
CA LEU A 129 -15.26 -12.39 -3.06
C LEU A 129 -14.15 -11.42 -3.50
N TYR A 130 -13.29 -11.84 -4.43
CA TYR A 130 -12.25 -11.01 -5.02
C TYR A 130 -12.84 -9.71 -5.54
N ASN A 131 -13.87 -9.77 -6.39
CA ASN A 131 -14.51 -8.58 -6.96
C ASN A 131 -15.16 -7.67 -5.90
N LYS A 132 -15.61 -8.21 -4.77
CA LYS A 132 -16.15 -7.38 -3.66
C LYS A 132 -15.05 -6.64 -2.91
N VAL A 133 -13.89 -7.26 -2.73
CA VAL A 133 -12.73 -6.67 -2.04
C VAL A 133 -11.96 -5.72 -2.97
N ASP A 134 -11.81 -6.09 -4.24
CA ASP A 134 -11.14 -5.32 -5.30
C ASP A 134 -11.93 -4.07 -5.74
N LYS A 135 -13.20 -3.94 -5.30
CA LYS A 135 -13.93 -2.67 -5.39
C LYS A 135 -13.27 -1.53 -4.61
N LEU A 136 -12.28 -1.81 -3.76
CA LEU A 136 -11.28 -0.82 -3.41
C LEU A 136 -10.39 -0.53 -4.63
N ASP A 137 -10.86 0.39 -5.48
CA ASP A 137 -10.13 0.94 -6.66
C ASP A 137 -8.70 1.43 -6.35
N ARG A 138 -8.35 1.50 -5.06
CA ARG A 138 -7.07 1.94 -4.50
C ARG A 138 -5.89 1.06 -4.88
N LEU A 139 -6.11 -0.22 -5.21
CA LEU A 139 -5.04 -1.15 -5.61
C LEU A 139 -4.91 -1.31 -7.13
N LYS A 140 -5.92 -0.91 -7.91
CA LYS A 140 -5.83 -0.94 -9.38
C LYS A 140 -4.73 -0.03 -9.91
N TYR A 141 -4.47 1.09 -9.24
CA TYR A 141 -3.35 1.97 -9.62
C TYR A 141 -2.00 1.23 -9.51
N LEU A 142 -1.79 0.48 -8.42
CA LEU A 142 -0.57 -0.33 -8.23
C LEU A 142 -0.46 -1.46 -9.26
N LEU A 143 -1.56 -2.17 -9.53
CA LEU A 143 -1.62 -3.25 -10.52
C LEU A 143 -1.40 -2.75 -11.95
N ASN A 144 -2.04 -1.64 -12.34
CA ASN A 144 -1.92 -1.06 -13.68
C ASN A 144 -0.57 -0.35 -13.89
N SER A 145 0.00 0.23 -12.83
CA SER A 145 1.33 0.86 -12.88
C SER A 145 2.45 -0.17 -12.73
N TRP A 146 2.14 -1.44 -12.45
CA TRP A 146 3.14 -2.48 -12.20
C TRP A 146 4.12 -2.63 -13.38
N ASN A 147 3.63 -2.58 -14.62
CA ASN A 147 4.48 -2.64 -15.81
C ASN A 147 5.40 -1.41 -15.91
N THR A 148 4.92 -0.24 -15.50
CA THR A 148 5.70 1.01 -15.45
C THR A 148 6.77 0.95 -14.36
N PHE A 149 6.45 0.42 -13.17
CA PHE A 149 7.41 0.23 -12.09
C PHE A 149 8.48 -0.82 -12.41
N TYR A 150 8.09 -1.92 -13.05
CA TYR A 150 8.98 -3.00 -13.47
C TYR A 150 9.95 -2.55 -14.58
N SER A 151 9.48 -1.71 -15.49
CA SER A 151 10.32 -1.16 -16.57
C SER A 151 11.18 0.04 -16.16
N SER A 152 10.85 0.74 -15.07
CA SER A 152 11.66 1.84 -14.53
C SER A 152 12.78 1.42 -13.58
N SER A 153 12.83 0.13 -13.23
CA SER A 153 13.83 -0.45 -12.32
C SER A 153 14.87 -1.33 -13.05
N ALA A 154 14.89 -1.26 -14.39
CA ALA A 154 15.95 -1.76 -15.27
C ALA A 154 16.76 -0.58 -15.82
#